data_AF-A0A7S2TI73-F1
#
_entry.id   AF-A0A7S2TI73-F1
#
_cell.length_a   1.000
_cell.length_b   1.000
_cell.length_c   1.000
_cell.angle_alpha   90.00
_cell.angle_beta   90.00
_cell.angle_gamma   90.00
#
_symmetry.space_group_name_H-M   'P 1'
#
loop_
_entity.id
_entity.type
_entity.pdbx_description
1 polymer ?
#
loop_
_entity_poly.entity_id
_entity_poly.type
_entity_poly.pdbx_seq_one_letter_code
_entity_poly.pdbx_strand_id
1 'polypeptide(L)'
;GIADWNEGRLPRENLEAILDLKFPTPESSKTTDYDMECGICYSYRLPVADKKEAPGAASTGGGEQGEMPDRMCDNAKCGRPYHRACLVEWLRAIPNTQQSFNTLFGKCPYCQSPITVDAS
;
A
#
# COMPACT_ATOMS: atom_id res chain seq x y z
N GLY A 1 22.96 -11.50 -14.84
CA GLY A 1 23.00 -10.13 -14.27
C GLY A 1 22.34 -9.14 -15.21
N ILE A 2 22.30 -7.82 -14.91
CA ILE A 2 21.62 -6.83 -15.78
C ILE A 2 22.17 -6.79 -17.22
N ALA A 3 23.41 -7.22 -17.42
CA ALA A 3 24.05 -7.34 -18.73
C ALA A 3 23.42 -8.43 -19.63
N ASP A 4 22.65 -9.35 -19.05
CA ASP A 4 21.95 -10.42 -19.79
C ASP A 4 20.53 -10.01 -20.21
N TRP A 5 20.18 -8.72 -20.05
CA TRP A 5 18.88 -8.19 -20.45
C TRP A 5 18.71 -8.27 -21.96
N ASN A 6 17.58 -8.83 -22.40
CA ASN A 6 17.25 -8.97 -23.82
C ASN A 6 15.99 -8.16 -24.15
N GLU A 7 16.13 -7.13 -24.99
CA GLU A 7 15.03 -6.25 -25.41
C GLU A 7 13.93 -6.98 -26.21
N GLY A 8 14.24 -8.14 -26.80
CA GLY A 8 13.28 -9.00 -27.49
C GLY A 8 12.45 -9.90 -26.57
N ARG A 9 12.74 -9.93 -25.26
CA ARG A 9 11.97 -10.69 -24.26
C ARG A 9 11.00 -9.79 -23.51
N LEU A 10 9.94 -10.40 -22.96
CA LEU A 10 9.07 -9.67 -22.05
C LEU A 10 9.87 -9.26 -20.79
N PRO A 11 9.61 -8.08 -20.20
CA PRO A 11 10.26 -7.67 -18.96
C PRO A 11 10.19 -8.72 -17.85
N ARG A 12 9.07 -9.44 -17.73
CA ARG A 12 8.91 -10.57 -16.79
C ARG A 12 9.98 -11.64 -16.99
N GLU A 13 10.16 -12.11 -18.23
CA GLU A 13 11.09 -13.20 -18.56
C GLU A 13 12.54 -12.79 -18.31
N ASN A 14 12.86 -11.52 -18.56
CA ASN A 14 14.16 -10.97 -18.20
C ASN A 14 14.37 -10.95 -16.68
N LEU A 15 13.39 -10.48 -15.91
CA LEU A 15 13.48 -10.44 -14.45
C LEU A 15 13.59 -11.83 -13.84
N GLU A 16 12.82 -12.81 -14.33
CA GLU A 16 12.92 -14.20 -13.89
C GLU A 16 14.31 -14.80 -14.16
N ALA A 17 14.88 -14.54 -15.35
CA ALA A 17 16.21 -15.02 -15.71
C ALA A 17 17.34 -14.30 -14.92
N ILE A 18 17.19 -13.01 -14.65
CA ILE A 18 18.20 -12.22 -13.92
C ILE A 18 18.19 -12.57 -12.42
N LEU A 19 17.01 -12.81 -11.86
CA LEU A 19 16.84 -13.14 -10.44
C LEU A 19 16.98 -14.64 -10.14
N ASP A 20 17.03 -15.48 -11.18
CA ASP A 20 16.98 -16.95 -11.09
C ASP A 20 15.76 -17.43 -10.29
N LEU A 21 14.61 -16.82 -10.56
CA LEU A 21 13.35 -17.07 -9.87
C LEU A 21 12.22 -17.20 -10.90
N LYS A 22 11.33 -18.17 -10.69
CA LYS A 22 10.07 -18.24 -11.43
C LYS A 22 9.00 -17.46 -10.67
N PHE A 23 8.35 -16.51 -11.33
CA PHE A 23 7.31 -15.73 -10.68
C PHE A 23 6.04 -16.57 -10.48
N PRO A 24 5.33 -16.39 -9.35
CA PRO A 24 4.09 -17.11 -9.10
C PRO A 24 3.02 -16.71 -10.13
N THR A 25 2.21 -17.69 -10.54
CA THR A 25 1.01 -17.41 -11.36
C THR A 25 -0.14 -16.99 -10.44
N PRO A 26 -1.10 -16.17 -10.93
CA PRO A 26 -2.25 -15.74 -10.13
C PRO A 26 -3.03 -16.90 -9.49
N GLU A 27 -3.11 -18.05 -10.19
CA GLU A 27 -3.79 -19.27 -9.74
C GLU A 27 -3.13 -19.95 -8.53
N SER A 28 -1.85 -19.66 -8.29
CA SER A 28 -1.10 -20.20 -7.14
C SER A 28 -1.22 -19.34 -5.87
N SER A 29 -1.78 -18.13 -5.99
CA SER A 29 -2.00 -17.22 -4.85
C SER A 29 -3.32 -17.53 -4.16
N LYS A 30 -3.31 -17.70 -2.83
CA LYS A 30 -4.54 -17.93 -2.06
C LYS A 30 -5.19 -16.59 -1.78
N THR A 31 -6.52 -16.53 -1.80
CA THR A 31 -7.28 -15.30 -1.55
C THR A 31 -7.00 -14.68 -0.17
N THR A 32 -6.51 -15.48 0.78
CA THR A 32 -6.11 -15.05 2.13
C THR A 32 -4.76 -14.33 2.19
N ASP A 33 -3.94 -14.40 1.12
CA ASP A 33 -2.67 -13.66 1.05
C ASP A 33 -2.89 -12.15 0.82
N TYR A 34 -4.13 -11.72 0.61
CA TYR A 34 -4.54 -10.33 0.35
C TYR A 34 -5.12 -9.60 1.57
N ASP A 35 -5.00 -10.17 2.78
CA ASP A 35 -5.47 -9.58 4.06
C ASP A 35 -4.62 -8.36 4.52
N MET A 36 -4.21 -7.50 3.60
CA MET A 36 -3.58 -6.21 3.91
C MET A 36 -4.64 -5.13 4.05
N GLU A 37 -5.51 -5.27 5.05
CA GLU A 37 -6.51 -4.27 5.36
C GLU A 37 -5.90 -3.12 6.17
N CYS A 38 -6.33 -1.88 5.88
CA CYS A 38 -5.96 -0.74 6.70
C CYS A 38 -6.40 -0.93 8.16
N GLY A 39 -5.48 -0.76 9.10
CA GLY A 39 -5.75 -0.90 10.52
C GLY A 39 -6.69 0.16 11.11
N ILE A 40 -7.19 1.11 10.33
CA ILE A 40 -8.12 2.15 10.79
C ILE A 40 -9.51 1.95 10.17
N CYS A 41 -9.60 1.84 8.84
CA CYS A 41 -10.88 1.73 8.12
C CYS A 41 -11.27 0.31 7.70
N TYR A 42 -10.41 -0.69 7.96
CA TYR A 42 -10.63 -2.10 7.63
C TYR A 42 -10.96 -2.36 6.15
N SER A 43 -10.49 -1.47 5.27
CA SER A 43 -10.67 -1.60 3.83
C SER A 43 -9.31 -1.81 3.18
N TYR A 44 -9.26 -2.62 2.12
CA TYR A 44 -8.06 -2.77 1.29
C TYR A 44 -7.85 -1.57 0.37
N ARG A 45 -8.91 -1.04 -0.23
CA ARG A 45 -8.85 0.12 -1.11
C ARG A 45 -9.72 1.25 -0.61
N LEU A 46 -9.10 2.42 -0.42
CA LEU A 46 -9.82 3.64 -0.12
C LEU A 46 -10.10 4.39 -1.43
N PRO A 47 -11.36 4.71 -1.77
CA PRO A 47 -11.68 5.45 -2.99
C PRO A 47 -11.05 6.84 -2.93
N VAL A 48 -10.32 7.23 -3.98
CA VAL A 48 -9.78 8.58 -4.13
C VAL A 48 -10.89 9.51 -4.62
N ALA A 49 -11.18 10.58 -3.86
CA ALA A 49 -12.26 11.51 -4.15
C ALA A 49 -12.09 12.29 -5.48
N ASP A 50 -10.89 12.28 -6.07
CA ASP A 50 -10.58 12.98 -7.30
C ASP A 50 -10.76 12.10 -8.53
N LYS A 51 -12.01 11.74 -8.82
CA LYS A 51 -12.48 11.44 -10.18
C LYS A 51 -14.00 11.40 -10.16
N LYS A 52 -14.62 12.36 -10.87
CA LYS A 52 -16.04 12.30 -11.22
C LYS A 52 -16.31 10.94 -11.86
N GLU A 53 -16.93 10.05 -11.10
CA GLU A 53 -17.39 8.77 -11.59
C GLU A 53 -18.40 9.05 -12.72
N ALA A 54 -18.05 8.65 -13.94
CA ALA A 54 -19.05 8.54 -14.99
C ALA A 54 -19.96 7.36 -14.60
N PRO A 55 -21.28 7.55 -14.44
CA PRO A 55 -22.17 6.47 -14.06
C PRO A 55 -22.33 5.52 -15.25
N GLY A 56 -21.88 4.26 -15.13
CA GLY A 56 -22.20 3.20 -16.09
C GLY A 56 -21.08 2.28 -16.57
N ALA A 57 -19.87 2.30 -16.00
CA ALA A 57 -18.84 1.31 -16.35
C ALA A 57 -19.07 0.00 -15.56
N ALA A 58 -19.76 -0.94 -16.18
CA ALA A 58 -19.90 -2.30 -15.68
C ALA A 58 -18.55 -3.02 -15.63
N SER A 59 -18.43 -3.87 -14.61
CA SER A 59 -17.35 -4.78 -14.27
C SER A 59 -16.72 -5.51 -15.45
N THR A 60 -15.44 -5.23 -15.72
CA THR A 60 -14.49 -6.18 -16.31
C THR A 60 -13.17 -6.02 -15.56
N GLY A 61 -12.63 -7.13 -15.05
CA GLY A 61 -11.51 -7.14 -14.11
C GLY A 61 -10.29 -6.35 -14.63
N GLY A 62 -9.92 -5.31 -13.89
CA GLY A 62 -8.78 -4.46 -14.22
C GLY A 62 -8.83 -3.11 -13.50
N GLY A 63 -8.24 -3.05 -12.30
CA GLY A 63 -7.78 -1.80 -11.68
C GLY A 63 -8.86 -0.87 -11.11
N GLU A 64 -9.51 -1.29 -10.03
CA GLU A 64 -10.15 -0.37 -9.08
C GLU A 64 -9.12 0.64 -8.56
N GLN A 65 -9.30 1.91 -8.96
CA GLN A 65 -8.43 3.02 -8.58
C GLN A 65 -8.72 3.41 -7.13
N GLY A 66 -7.91 2.94 -6.20
CA GLY A 66 -8.02 3.28 -4.79
C GLY A 66 -6.67 3.21 -4.10
N GLU A 67 -6.50 4.03 -3.06
CA GLU A 67 -5.30 4.03 -2.22
C GLU A 67 -5.20 2.70 -1.48
N MET A 68 -4.01 2.09 -1.48
CA MET A 68 -3.71 0.88 -0.71
C MET A 68 -3.06 1.26 0.63
N PRO A 69 -3.17 0.42 1.67
CA PRO A 69 -2.56 0.72 2.96
C PRO A 69 -1.07 0.37 2.94
N ASP A 70 -0.27 1.20 2.30
CA ASP A 70 1.17 1.01 2.13
C ASP A 70 2.00 1.52 3.33
N ARG A 71 1.43 2.40 4.16
CA ARG A 71 2.13 2.89 5.36
C ARG A 71 2.08 1.86 6.48
N MET A 72 3.15 1.09 6.60
CA MET A 72 3.35 0.13 7.68
C MET A 72 3.89 0.77 8.96
N CYS A 73 3.46 0.26 10.11
CA CYS A 73 4.10 0.56 11.40
C CYS A 73 5.57 0.10 11.41
N ASP A 74 6.47 0.96 11.88
CA ASP A 74 7.92 0.68 11.86
C ASP A 74 8.36 -0.36 12.91
N ASN A 75 7.50 -0.67 13.89
CA ASN A 75 7.75 -1.76 14.85
C ASN A 75 7.55 -3.12 14.16
N ALA A 76 8.64 -3.88 13.99
CA ALA A 76 8.65 -5.18 13.33
C ALA A 76 7.72 -6.23 13.97
N LYS A 77 7.38 -6.11 15.26
CA LYS A 77 6.39 -6.99 15.91
C LYS A 77 4.94 -6.58 15.64
N CYS A 78 4.72 -5.36 15.14
CA CYS A 78 3.39 -4.82 14.86
C CYS A 78 3.08 -4.88 13.36
N GLY A 79 3.90 -4.21 12.53
CA GLY A 79 3.79 -4.24 11.06
C GLY A 79 2.42 -3.85 10.49
N ARG A 80 1.52 -3.25 11.29
CA ARG A 80 0.14 -2.98 10.86
C ARG A 80 0.12 -1.98 9.70
N PRO A 81 -0.57 -2.26 8.59
CA PRO A 81 -0.65 -1.36 7.45
C PRO A 81 -1.77 -0.32 7.63
N TYR A 82 -1.59 0.88 7.07
CA TYR A 82 -2.56 1.96 7.09
C TYR A 82 -2.57 2.69 5.74
N HIS A 83 -3.73 3.15 5.30
CA HIS A 83 -3.79 4.21 4.30
C HIS A 83 -3.13 5.46 4.86
N ARG A 84 -2.42 6.20 4.02
CA ARG A 84 -1.81 7.47 4.37
C ARG A 84 -2.89 8.45 4.82
N ALA A 85 -4.00 8.55 4.09
CA ALA A 85 -5.12 9.41 4.44
C ALA A 85 -5.70 9.10 5.83
N CYS A 86 -5.98 7.83 6.12
CA CYS A 86 -6.52 7.41 7.43
C CYS A 86 -5.55 7.71 8.57
N LEU A 87 -4.24 7.44 8.39
CA LEU A 87 -3.24 7.68 9.43
C LEU A 87 -3.00 9.18 9.65
N VAL A 88 -3.02 10.00 8.59
CA VAL A 88 -2.93 11.46 8.69
C VAL A 88 -4.11 12.03 9.47
N GLU A 89 -5.34 11.63 9.14
CA GLU A 89 -6.55 12.06 9.85
C GLU A 89 -6.48 11.67 11.34
N TRP A 90 -6.12 10.42 11.62
CA TRP A 90 -5.95 9.92 12.98
C TRP A 90 -4.92 10.73 13.79
N LEU A 91 -3.72 10.95 13.23
CA LEU A 91 -2.66 11.66 13.93
C LEU A 91 -3.01 13.15 14.14
N ARG A 92 -3.70 13.80 13.19
CA ARG A 92 -4.18 15.19 13.36
C ARG A 92 -5.19 15.33 14.50
N ALA A 93 -5.96 14.29 14.81
CA ALA A 93 -6.94 14.30 15.91
C ALA A 93 -6.30 14.16 17.31
N ILE A 94 -5.00 13.85 17.41
CA ILE A 94 -4.30 13.65 18.68
C ILE A 94 -3.54 14.93 19.08
N PRO A 95 -3.81 15.53 20.27
CA PRO A 95 -3.20 16.79 20.69
C PRO A 95 -1.67 16.80 20.80
N ASN A 96 -1.04 15.64 21.02
CA ASN A 96 0.40 15.52 21.21
C ASN A 96 1.16 15.09 19.94
N THR A 97 0.48 15.01 18.79
CA THR A 97 1.14 14.76 17.51
C THR A 97 2.00 15.97 17.14
N GLN A 98 3.26 15.72 16.82
CA GLN A 98 4.17 16.74 16.33
C GLN A 98 4.10 16.80 14.80
N GLN A 99 4.19 17.98 14.22
CA GLN A 99 4.29 18.18 12.78
C GLN A 99 5.56 18.96 12.47
N SER A 100 6.35 18.48 11.50
CA SER A 100 7.45 19.23 10.90
C SER A 100 7.29 19.21 9.38
N PHE A 101 7.15 20.39 8.77
CA PHE A 101 6.77 20.53 7.36
C PHE A 101 5.51 19.71 7.03
N ASN A 102 5.59 18.82 6.04
CA ASN A 102 4.53 17.92 5.66
C ASN A 102 4.61 16.55 6.35
N THR A 103 5.39 16.40 7.42
CA THR A 103 5.55 15.11 8.11
C THR A 103 4.94 15.16 9.51
N LEU A 104 4.05 14.23 9.81
CA LEU A 104 3.45 14.03 11.14
C LEU A 104 4.20 12.93 11.90
N PHE A 105 4.45 13.17 13.18
CA PHE A 105 5.12 12.27 14.11
C PHE A 105 4.19 11.99 15.29
N GLY A 106 3.87 10.72 15.51
CA GLY A 106 2.98 10.32 16.58
C GLY A 106 3.18 8.87 17.00
N LYS A 107 2.12 8.23 17.49
CA LYS A 107 2.14 6.86 17.99
C LYS A 107 1.24 5.97 17.14
N CYS A 108 1.71 4.75 16.86
CA CYS A 108 0.91 3.72 16.20
C CYS A 108 -0.37 3.44 17.01
N PRO A 109 -1.57 3.40 16.38
CA PRO A 109 -2.82 3.13 17.08
C PRO A 109 -2.86 1.79 17.84
N TYR A 110 -2.03 0.82 17.42
CA TYR A 110 -2.05 -0.54 17.96
C TYR A 110 -0.94 -0.77 18.99
N CYS A 111 0.33 -0.55 18.62
CA CYS A 111 1.47 -0.88 19.48
C CYS A 111 2.05 0.32 20.23
N GLN A 112 1.52 1.53 20.01
CA GLN A 112 1.97 2.79 20.62
C GLN A 112 3.44 3.15 20.36
N SER A 113 4.16 2.39 19.52
CA SER A 113 5.51 2.73 19.07
C SER A 113 5.47 3.95 18.16
N PRO A 114 6.57 4.72 18.07
CA PRO A 114 6.64 5.87 17.17
C PRO A 114 6.27 5.48 15.73
N ILE A 115 5.48 6.31 15.06
CA ILE A 115 5.14 6.19 13.65
C ILE A 115 5.18 7.57 13.01
N THR A 116 5.54 7.63 11.73
CA THR A 116 5.65 8.86 10.95
C THR A 116 4.78 8.76 9.70
N VAL A 117 4.20 9.85 9.22
CA VAL A 117 3.46 9.81 7.94
C VAL A 117 3.61 11.13 7.20
N ASP A 118 3.73 11.04 5.88
CA ASP A 118 3.68 12.21 5.00
C ASP A 118 2.22 12.67 4.81
N ALA A 119 2.00 13.96 5.05
CA ALA A 119 0.73 14.65 5.03
C ALA A 119 0.57 15.53 3.77
N SER A 120 1.42 15.34 2.75
CA SER A 120 1.39 16.04 1.46
C SER A 120 0.26 15.60 0.55
#